data_AF-A0A7R9QAW5-F1
#
_entry.id   AF-A0A7R9QAW5-F1
#
_cell.length_a   1.000
_cell.length_b   1.000
_cell.length_c   1.000
_cell.angle_alpha   90.00
_cell.angle_beta   90.00
_cell.angle_gamma   90.00
#
_symmetry.space_group_name_H-M   'P 1'
#
loop_
_entity.id
_entity.type
_entity.pdbx_description
1 polymer ?
#
loop_
_entity_poly.entity_id
_entity_poly.type
_entity_poly.pdbx_seq_one_letter_code
_entity_poly.pdbx_strand_id
1 'polypeptide(L)'
;KWYAPECIYYYKFSSKSDVWSYGVTLWETMSRGEMPYQGMDGQDILRMFKENKRLSKPDTCPIIIYQLMWNCWHFKPEDRLNFTQICDQLSRYLTNREK
;
A
#
# COMPACT_ATOMS: atom_id res chain seq x y z
N LYS A 1 2.49 12.02 -1.30
CA LYS A 1 2.48 10.96 -0.27
C LYS A 1 2.16 9.56 -0.83
N TRP A 2 1.65 9.44 -2.06
CA TRP A 2 1.36 8.14 -2.71
C TRP A 2 2.53 7.57 -3.49
N TYR A 3 3.56 8.37 -3.78
CA TYR A 3 4.70 7.90 -4.57
C TYR A 3 5.46 6.77 -3.88
N ALA A 4 5.82 5.77 -4.69
CA ALA A 4 6.76 4.73 -4.31
C ALA A 4 8.17 5.30 -4.07
N PRO A 5 9.02 4.65 -3.26
CA PRO A 5 10.37 5.13 -2.96
C PRO A 5 11.21 5.41 -4.23
N GLU A 6 11.15 4.54 -5.23
CA GLU A 6 11.91 4.69 -6.48
C GLU A 6 11.44 5.86 -7.36
N CYS A 7 10.16 6.24 -7.27
CA CYS A 7 9.66 7.45 -7.93
C CYS A 7 10.26 8.70 -7.29
N ILE A 8 10.38 8.70 -5.96
CA ILE A 8 10.91 9.84 -5.21
C ILE A 8 12.42 9.98 -5.39
N TYR A 9 13.16 8.86 -5.32
CA TYR A 9 14.63 8.89 -5.39
C TYR A 9 15.19 8.99 -6.80
N TYR A 10 14.54 8.32 -7.76
CA TYR A 10 15.13 8.06 -9.07
C TYR A 10 14.22 8.47 -10.24
N TYR A 11 13.06 9.05 -9.97
CA TYR A 11 12.06 9.40 -10.99
C TYR A 11 11.70 8.22 -11.91
N LYS A 12 11.71 7.00 -11.37
CA LYS A 12 11.32 5.79 -12.08
C LYS A 12 9.85 5.50 -11.85
N PHE A 13 9.06 5.48 -12.91
CA PHE A 13 7.63 5.22 -12.86
C PHE A 13 7.31 3.94 -13.62
N SER A 14 6.43 3.12 -13.07
CA SER A 14 6.04 1.83 -13.63
C SER A 14 4.70 1.34 -13.07
N SER A 15 4.14 0.28 -13.64
CA SER A 15 2.97 -0.37 -13.05
C SER A 15 3.21 -0.82 -11.59
N LYS A 16 4.46 -1.14 -11.21
CA LYS A 16 4.79 -1.49 -9.82
C LYS A 16 4.80 -0.28 -8.89
N SER A 17 5.10 0.92 -9.37
CA SER A 17 4.93 2.13 -8.55
C SER A 17 3.45 2.49 -8.40
N ASP A 18 2.62 2.18 -9.40
CA ASP A 18 1.17 2.35 -9.29
C ASP A 18 0.57 1.38 -8.28
N VAL A 19 1.09 0.15 -8.18
CA VAL A 19 0.70 -0.81 -7.13
C VAL A 19 0.97 -0.24 -5.73
N TRP A 20 2.10 0.45 -5.52
CA TRP A 20 2.36 1.11 -4.24
C TRP A 20 1.32 2.19 -3.94
N SER A 21 1.06 3.08 -4.92
CA SER A 21 0.05 4.13 -4.81
C SER A 21 -1.32 3.54 -4.49
N TYR A 22 -1.69 2.45 -5.16
CA TYR A 22 -2.93 1.72 -4.91
C TYR A 22 -3.00 1.17 -3.48
N GLY A 23 -1.91 0.67 -2.92
CA GLY A 23 -1.86 0.28 -1.51
C GLY A 23 -2.20 1.44 -0.57
N VAL A 24 -1.70 2.65 -0.86
CA VAL A 24 -2.05 3.87 -0.08
C VAL A 24 -3.52 4.22 -0.27
N THR A 25 -4.06 4.17 -1.49
CA THR A 25 -5.49 4.39 -1.77
C THR A 25 -6.39 3.38 -1.03
N LEU A 26 -5.98 2.11 -0.98
CA LEU A 26 -6.70 1.09 -0.24
C LEU A 26 -6.67 1.41 1.27
N TRP A 27 -5.53 1.86 1.81
CA TRP A 27 -5.43 2.29 3.20
C TRP A 27 -6.42 3.43 3.51
N GLU A 28 -6.48 4.46 2.67
CA GLU A 28 -7.44 5.57 2.82
C GLU A 28 -8.88 5.08 2.77
N THR A 29 -9.20 4.16 1.86
CA THR A 29 -10.53 3.59 1.75
C THR A 29 -10.91 2.87 3.05
N MET A 30 -9.99 2.08 3.61
CA MET A 30 -10.22 1.30 4.82
C MET A 30 -10.16 2.12 6.11
N SER A 31 -9.51 3.28 6.09
CA SER A 31 -9.52 4.27 7.18
C SER A 31 -10.67 5.27 7.07
N ARG A 32 -11.54 5.14 6.06
CA ARG A 32 -12.66 6.07 5.80
C ARG A 32 -12.20 7.50 5.50
N GLY A 33 -11.10 7.63 4.77
CA GLY A 33 -10.58 8.90 4.25
C GLY A 33 -9.64 9.63 5.20
N GLU A 34 -9.02 8.95 6.17
CA GLU A 34 -7.95 9.56 6.97
C GLU A 34 -6.77 10.00 6.09
N MET A 35 -6.05 11.02 6.54
CA MET A 35 -4.87 11.51 5.82
C MET A 35 -3.68 10.57 6.00
N PRO A 36 -3.11 9.99 4.92
CA PRO A 36 -1.95 9.13 5.05
C PRO A 36 -0.72 9.92 5.53
N TYR A 37 0.05 9.31 6.43
CA TYR A 37 1.28 9.89 7.01
C TYR A 37 1.03 11.27 7.63
N GLN A 38 -0.03 11.41 8.43
CA GLN A 38 -0.37 12.64 9.10
C GLN A 38 0.77 13.11 10.01
N GLY A 39 1.10 14.41 9.93
CA GLY A 39 2.18 15.02 10.72
C GLY A 39 3.60 14.71 10.23
N MET A 40 3.77 13.90 9.19
CA MET A 40 5.10 13.56 8.63
C MET A 40 5.39 14.37 7.37
N ASP A 41 6.63 14.84 7.24
CA ASP A 41 7.15 15.43 6.01
C ASP A 41 7.69 14.36 5.03
N GLY A 42 8.21 14.80 3.88
CA GLY A 42 8.76 13.88 2.89
C GLY A 42 9.98 13.09 3.38
N GLN A 43 10.84 13.69 4.21
CA GLN A 43 12.05 13.04 4.72
C GLN A 43 11.71 11.99 5.78
N ASP A 44 10.75 12.29 6.66
CA ASP A 44 10.24 11.36 7.67
C ASP A 44 9.62 10.12 7.02
N ILE A 45 8.79 10.33 5.99
CA ILE A 45 8.16 9.25 5.23
C ILE A 45 9.21 8.34 4.58
N LEU A 46 10.22 8.94 3.94
CA LEU A 46 11.32 8.20 3.33
C LEU A 46 12.15 7.42 4.35
N ARG A 47 12.42 7.99 5.53
CA ARG A 47 13.11 7.29 6.63
C ARG A 47 12.30 6.10 7.11
N MET A 48 11.01 6.30 7.31
CA MET A 48 10.07 5.23 7.69
C MET A 48 10.12 4.07 6.68
N PHE A 49 10.14 4.36 5.38
CA PHE A 49 10.22 3.32 4.35
C PHE A 49 11.52 2.50 4.43
N LYS A 50 12.67 3.16 4.67
CA LYS A 50 13.98 2.51 4.84
C LYS A 50 14.05 1.62 6.08
N GLU A 51 13.34 1.99 7.16
CA GLU A 51 13.21 1.18 8.37
C GLU A 51 12.20 0.02 8.23
N ASN A 52 11.74 -0.24 7.01
CA ASN A 52 10.71 -1.23 6.70
C ASN A 52 9.38 -1.03 7.48
N LYS A 53 9.09 0.22 7.86
CA LYS A 53 7.83 0.63 8.47
C LYS A 53 6.87 1.16 7.40
N ARG A 54 5.57 0.98 7.62
CA ARG A 54 4.49 1.41 6.73
C ARG A 54 3.35 2.03 7.54
N LEU A 55 2.32 2.53 6.87
CA LEU A 55 1.08 2.95 7.52
C LEU A 55 0.55 1.81 8.41
N SER A 56 0.09 2.15 9.61
CA SER A 56 -0.52 1.20 10.54
C SER A 56 -1.82 0.64 9.97
N LYS A 57 -2.23 -0.53 10.43
CA LYS A 57 -3.52 -1.10 10.05
C LYS A 57 -4.66 -0.20 10.57
N PRO A 58 -5.62 0.25 9.74
CA PRO A 58 -6.81 0.93 10.23
C PRO A 58 -7.63 0.02 11.16
N ASP A 59 -8.33 0.58 12.14
CA ASP A 59 -9.01 -0.19 13.20
C ASP A 59 -9.97 -1.24 12.65
N THR A 60 -10.86 -0.82 11.75
CA THR A 60 -11.89 -1.69 11.14
C THR A 60 -11.39 -2.48 9.93
N CYS A 61 -10.11 -2.34 9.57
CA CYS A 61 -9.54 -3.04 8.43
C CYS A 61 -9.31 -4.54 8.74
N PRO A 62 -9.89 -5.46 7.94
CA PRO A 62 -9.60 -6.88 8.03
C PRO A 62 -8.11 -7.17 7.79
N ILE A 63 -7.54 -8.09 8.57
CA ILE A 63 -6.11 -8.40 8.51
C ILE A 63 -5.65 -8.85 7.12
N ILE A 64 -6.50 -9.58 6.38
CA ILE A 64 -6.22 -10.06 5.02
C ILE A 64 -6.04 -8.89 4.05
N ILE A 65 -6.88 -7.86 4.18
CA ILE A 65 -6.82 -6.66 3.35
C ILE A 65 -5.57 -5.83 3.69
N TYR A 66 -5.22 -5.75 4.98
CA TYR A 66 -3.97 -5.11 5.38
C TYR A 66 -2.73 -5.85 4.88
N GLN A 67 -2.75 -7.19 4.88
CA GLN A 67 -1.66 -7.98 4.30
C GLN A 67 -1.50 -7.71 2.81
N LEU A 68 -2.62 -7.55 2.08
CA LEU A 68 -2.59 -7.13 0.68
C LEU A 68 -1.94 -5.76 0.52
N MET A 69 -2.31 -4.76 1.34
CA MET A 69 -1.65 -3.44 1.34
C MET A 69 -0.14 -3.57 1.60
N TRP A 70 0.25 -4.38 2.57
CA TRP A 70 1.66 -4.61 2.89
C TRP A 70 2.43 -5.17 1.69
N ASN A 71 1.85 -6.13 0.97
CA ASN A 71 2.43 -6.70 -0.24
C ASN A 71 2.52 -5.66 -1.39
N CYS A 72 1.66 -4.64 -1.41
CA CYS A 72 1.80 -3.50 -2.33
C CYS A 72 2.98 -2.58 -1.97
N TRP A 73 3.39 -2.58 -0.69
CA TRP A 73 4.41 -1.67 -0.16
C TRP A 73 5.78 -2.34 0.08
N HIS A 74 6.09 -3.44 -0.62
CA HIS A 74 7.47 -3.92 -0.62
C HIS A 74 8.42 -2.84 -1.17
N PHE A 75 9.57 -2.69 -0.51
CA PHE A 75 10.53 -1.64 -0.87
C PHE A 75 11.04 -1.83 -2.30
N LYS A 76 11.43 -3.06 -2.64
CA LYS A 76 11.80 -3.46 -4.00
C LYS A 76 10.54 -3.63 -4.87
N PRO A 77 10.46 -2.98 -6.05
CA PRO A 77 9.30 -3.10 -6.94
C PRO A 77 8.97 -4.52 -7.38
N GLU A 78 9.98 -5.38 -7.56
CA GLU A 78 9.85 -6.77 -8.00
C GLU A 78 9.15 -7.67 -6.98
N ASP A 79 9.28 -7.36 -5.68
CA ASP A 79 8.65 -8.10 -4.60
C ASP A 79 7.16 -7.74 -4.41
N ARG A 80 6.71 -6.64 -5.04
CA ARG A 80 5.30 -6.23 -4.97
C ARG A 80 4.43 -7.17 -5.79
N LEU A 81 3.16 -7.29 -5.44
CA LEU A 81 2.16 -7.93 -6.30
C LEU A 81 2.03 -7.17 -7.64
N ASN A 82 1.42 -7.82 -8.63
CA ASN A 82 0.86 -7.12 -9.79
C ASN A 82 -0.67 -6.97 -9.63
N PHE A 83 -1.29 -6.14 -10.46
CA PHE A 83 -2.74 -5.89 -10.37
C PHE A 83 -3.59 -7.13 -10.58
N THR A 84 -3.18 -8.08 -11.45
CA THR A 84 -3.89 -9.35 -11.62
C THR A 84 -3.96 -10.13 -10.31
N GLN A 85 -2.84 -10.24 -9.59
CA GLN A 85 -2.79 -10.91 -8.29
C GLN A 85 -3.62 -10.17 -7.22
N ILE A 86 -3.61 -8.84 -7.25
CA ILE A 86 -4.42 -8.01 -6.34
C ILE A 86 -5.92 -8.27 -6.56
N CYS A 87 -6.39 -8.21 -7.81
CA CYS A 87 -7.78 -8.47 -8.15
C CYS A 87 -8.20 -9.88 -7.72
N ASP A 88 -7.37 -10.88 -8.01
CA ASP A 88 -7.63 -12.27 -7.65
C ASP A 88 -7.74 -12.49 -6.13
N GLN A 89 -6.86 -11.86 -5.33
CA GLN A 89 -6.96 -11.90 -3.87
C GLN A 89 -8.21 -11.20 -3.33
N LEU A 90 -8.55 -10.02 -3.87
CA LEU A 90 -9.75 -9.29 -3.48
C LEU A 90 -11.03 -10.06 -3.84
N SER A 91 -11.10 -10.63 -5.04
CA SER A 91 -12.24 -11.46 -5.46
C SER A 91 -12.45 -12.65 -4.54
N ARG A 92 -11.38 -13.40 -4.21
CA ARG A 92 -11.48 -14.52 -3.25
C ARG A 92 -11.96 -14.07 -1.88
N TYR A 93 -11.43 -12.95 -1.39
CA TYR A 93 -11.85 -12.39 -0.11
C TYR A 93 -13.34 -12.03 -0.10
N LEU A 94 -13.83 -11.36 -1.16
CA LEU A 94 -15.24 -10.97 -1.27
C LEU A 94 -16.16 -12.20 -1.35
N THR A 95 -15.85 -13.18 -2.20
CA THR A 95 -16.63 -14.42 -2.32
C THR A 95 -16.73 -15.20 -1.01
N ASN A 96 -15.68 -15.19 -0.19
CA ASN A 96 -15.69 -15.87 1.11
C ASN A 96 -16.50 -15.13 2.19
N ARG A 97 -16.81 -13.83 2.01
CA ARG A 97 -17.66 -13.07 2.95
C ARG A 97 -19.15 -13.19 2.66
N GLU A 98 -19.51 -13.58 1.44
CA GLU A 98 -20.91 -13.76 1.01
C GLU A 98 -21.46 -15.15 1.38
N LYS A 99 -20.61 -16.02 1.91
CA LYS A 99 -20.97 -17.33 2.47
C LYS A 99 -21.05 -17.25 3.99
#